data_AF-A0A2S5MF04-F1
#
_entry.id   AF-A0A2S5MF04-F1
#
_cell.length_a   1.000
_cell.length_b   1.000
_cell.length_c   1.000
_cell.angle_alpha   90.00
_cell.angle_beta   90.00
_cell.angle_gamma   90.00
#
_symmetry.space_group_name_H-M   'P 1'
#
loop_
_entity.id
_entity.type
_entity.pdbx_description
1 polymer ?
#
loop_
_entity_poly.entity_id
_entity_poly.type
_entity_poly.pdbx_seq_one_letter_code
_entity_poly.pdbx_strand_id
1 'polypeptide(L)'
;MGTDYSEKEREFIASLSDDTGKDLTGWLQEISSANLASRNDIIDWLRHRGFTFAKASWLERIYHNGGRLIYADEPKAHLAGRERPANPIKQATPAVRDNVVAFKFPRPAQAPPMETIPPPPTLTSRNTSASVMSAPTHAAEDAISNGVKSLLVTAKGLRPLAEHIVKEIARAVPGANFSARAPLIVAEAPQAFVALWPNAKMLKIYGNFGAADGTRITIAEPIMKAAPPFPHMIALDDARLVDQNFRDLIHGAATRANI
;
A
#
# COMPACT_ATOMS: atom_id res chain seq x y z
N MET A 1 2.36 -19.80 19.68
CA MET A 1 3.37 -19.17 20.56
C MET A 1 3.34 -17.69 20.27
N GLY A 2 2.90 -16.88 21.23
CA GLY A 2 3.00 -15.42 21.11
C GLY A 2 4.47 -15.03 21.12
N THR A 3 4.84 -13.95 20.44
CA THR A 3 6.18 -13.39 20.60
C THR A 3 6.14 -12.44 21.78
N ASP A 4 6.84 -12.76 22.86
CA ASP A 4 6.88 -11.95 24.09
C ASP A 4 7.71 -10.67 23.88
N TYR A 5 7.14 -9.73 23.13
CA TYR A 5 7.74 -8.42 22.85
C TYR A 5 8.02 -7.63 24.14
N SER A 6 7.23 -7.84 25.19
CA SER A 6 7.44 -7.29 26.54
C SER A 6 8.73 -7.79 27.19
N GLU A 7 9.09 -9.05 26.97
CA GLU A 7 10.33 -9.63 27.52
C GLU A 7 11.54 -9.13 26.73
N LYS A 8 11.45 -9.14 25.39
CA LYS A 8 12.50 -8.61 24.50
C LYS A 8 12.76 -7.11 24.68
N GLU A 9 11.73 -6.31 25.00
CA GLU A 9 11.88 -4.89 25.33
C GLU A 9 12.63 -4.72 26.66
N ARG A 10 12.36 -5.57 27.67
CA ARG A 10 13.10 -5.56 28.95
C ARG A 10 14.54 -6.02 28.78
N GLU A 11 14.78 -7.12 28.05
CA GLU A 11 16.14 -7.60 27.73
C GLU A 11 16.94 -6.54 26.96
N PHE A 12 16.31 -5.86 26.00
CA PHE A 12 16.94 -4.77 25.26
C PHE A 12 17.37 -3.63 26.19
N ILE A 13 16.50 -3.19 27.10
CA ILE A 13 16.80 -2.07 28.00
C ILE A 13 17.82 -2.48 29.08
N ALA A 14 17.77 -3.72 29.55
CA ALA A 14 18.77 -4.27 30.48
C ALA A 14 20.16 -4.41 29.82
N SER A 15 20.22 -4.74 28.53
CA SER A 15 21.48 -4.80 27.76
C SER A 15 21.91 -3.46 27.14
N LEU A 16 21.08 -2.41 27.23
CA LEU A 16 21.32 -1.13 26.56
C LEU A 16 22.57 -0.41 27.09
N SER A 17 22.76 -0.36 28.41
CA SER A 17 23.93 0.27 29.02
C SER A 17 25.21 -0.56 28.86
N ASP A 18 25.14 -1.89 28.81
CA ASP A 18 26.28 -2.75 28.44
C ASP A 18 26.70 -2.56 26.97
N ASP A 19 25.73 -2.56 26.05
CA ASP A 19 25.95 -2.50 24.59
C ASP A 19 26.41 -1.10 24.11
N THR A 20 26.09 -0.03 24.86
CA THR A 20 26.33 1.36 24.42
C THR A 20 26.95 2.30 25.46
N GLY A 21 27.21 1.83 26.68
CA GLY A 21 27.73 2.63 27.79
C GLY A 21 26.76 3.68 28.36
N LYS A 22 25.48 3.64 27.97
CA LYS A 22 24.45 4.63 28.36
C LYS A 22 23.09 3.97 28.59
N ASP A 23 22.48 4.26 29.73
CA ASP A 23 21.13 3.81 30.05
C ASP A 23 20.06 4.51 29.20
N LEU A 24 18.84 3.96 29.24
CA LEU A 24 17.66 4.50 28.57
C LEU A 24 17.49 6.01 28.80
N THR A 25 17.59 6.47 30.05
CA THR A 25 17.45 7.90 30.39
C THR A 25 18.51 8.77 29.70
N GLY A 26 19.75 8.28 29.58
CA GLY A 26 20.82 8.98 28.85
C GLY A 26 20.53 9.09 27.36
N TRP A 27 20.04 8.00 26.76
CA TRP A 27 19.61 8.00 25.36
C TRP A 27 18.43 8.94 25.08
N LEU A 28 17.43 8.96 25.96
CA LEU A 28 16.28 9.87 25.86
C LEU A 28 16.71 11.35 25.96
N GLN A 29 17.68 11.67 26.83
CA GLN A 29 18.25 13.02 26.94
C GLN A 29 19.00 13.43 25.67
N GLU A 30 19.77 12.54 25.04
CA GLU A 30 20.45 12.86 23.78
C GLU A 30 19.48 12.99 22.60
N ILE A 31 18.43 12.17 22.52
CA ILE A 31 17.38 12.32 21.49
C ILE A 31 16.67 13.67 21.63
N SER A 32 16.36 14.09 22.87
CA SER A 32 15.81 15.41 23.17
C SER A 32 16.78 16.53 22.77
N SER A 33 18.06 16.39 23.13
CA SER A 33 19.12 17.36 22.82
C SER A 33 19.40 17.49 21.32
N ALA A 34 19.17 16.44 20.54
CA ALA A 34 19.30 16.46 19.09
C ALA A 34 18.17 17.25 18.38
N ASN A 35 17.07 17.56 19.07
CA ASN A 35 15.94 18.38 18.61
C ASN A 35 15.43 17.98 17.20
N LEU A 36 15.29 16.67 16.98
CA LEU A 36 14.92 16.08 15.69
C LEU A 36 13.40 16.22 15.45
N ALA A 37 13.02 16.69 14.27
CA ALA A 37 11.63 17.05 13.97
C ALA A 37 10.74 15.84 13.62
N SER A 38 11.30 14.79 13.02
CA SER A 38 10.56 13.61 12.56
C SER A 38 11.01 12.33 13.24
N ARG A 39 10.08 11.38 13.41
CA ARG A 39 10.35 10.03 13.93
C ARG A 39 11.43 9.29 13.15
N ASN A 40 11.38 9.41 11.82
CA ASN A 40 12.37 8.80 10.94
C ASN A 40 13.77 9.40 11.15
N ASP A 41 13.86 10.71 11.41
CA ASP A 41 15.13 11.38 11.72
C ASP A 41 15.75 10.82 13.01
N ILE A 42 14.93 10.58 14.04
CA ILE A 42 15.35 9.92 15.30
C ILE A 42 15.85 8.49 15.04
N ILE A 43 15.09 7.71 14.27
CA ILE A 43 15.45 6.32 13.95
C ILE A 43 16.77 6.26 13.16
N ASP A 44 16.94 7.07 12.11
CA ASP A 44 18.18 7.08 11.34
C ASP A 44 19.36 7.67 12.14
N TRP A 45 19.15 8.69 12.97
CA TRP A 45 20.18 9.21 13.88
C TRP A 45 20.66 8.14 14.89
N LEU A 46 19.75 7.34 15.44
CA LEU A 46 20.09 6.19 16.29
C LEU A 46 20.87 5.12 15.50
N ARG A 47 20.49 4.85 14.24
CA ARG A 47 21.20 3.88 13.39
C ARG A 47 22.63 4.30 13.07
N HIS A 48 22.89 5.59 12.86
CA HIS A 48 24.27 6.11 12.70
C HIS A 48 25.14 5.94 13.95
N ARG A 49 24.53 5.66 15.11
CA ARG A 49 25.20 5.40 16.39
C ARG A 49 25.32 3.91 16.73
N GLY A 50 25.04 3.02 15.77
CA GLY A 50 25.22 1.57 15.89
C GLY A 50 23.95 0.77 16.20
N PHE A 51 22.80 1.42 16.45
CA PHE A 51 21.55 0.69 16.70
C PHE A 51 21.01 0.00 15.45
N THR A 52 20.53 -1.23 15.61
CA THR A 52 19.70 -1.87 14.58
C THR A 52 18.35 -1.16 14.47
N PHE A 53 17.68 -1.26 13.32
CA PHE A 53 16.38 -0.60 13.09
C PHE A 53 15.33 -0.95 14.15
N ALA A 54 15.31 -2.19 14.64
CA ALA A 54 14.40 -2.62 15.71
C ALA A 54 14.70 -1.92 17.05
N LYS A 55 15.97 -1.93 17.50
CA LYS A 55 16.41 -1.23 18.71
C LYS A 55 16.13 0.29 18.61
N ALA A 56 16.41 0.88 17.45
CA ALA A 56 16.17 2.31 17.18
C ALA A 56 14.67 2.67 17.21
N SER A 57 13.80 1.86 16.62
CA SER A 57 12.34 2.09 16.66
C SER A 57 11.75 1.91 18.06
N TRP A 58 12.30 1.01 18.90
CA TRP A 58 11.91 0.95 20.31
C TRP A 58 12.28 2.22 21.06
N LEU A 59 13.51 2.73 20.93
CA LEU A 59 13.93 3.98 21.58
C LEU A 59 13.11 5.21 21.10
N GLU A 60 12.81 5.31 19.80
CA GLU A 60 11.94 6.37 19.26
C GLU A 60 10.53 6.30 19.87
N ARG A 61 9.93 5.12 19.93
CA ARG A 61 8.60 4.92 20.52
C ARG A 61 8.59 5.17 22.02
N ILE A 62 9.60 4.72 22.77
CA ILE A 62 9.73 4.99 24.21
C ILE A 62 9.88 6.50 24.46
N TYR A 63 10.66 7.21 23.62
CA TYR A 63 10.77 8.67 23.66
C TYR A 63 9.42 9.36 23.43
N HIS A 64 8.69 8.96 22.39
CA HIS A 64 7.33 9.48 22.14
C HIS A 64 6.30 9.08 23.20
N ASN A 65 6.55 8.00 23.96
CA ASN A 65 5.76 7.58 25.13
C ASN A 65 6.23 8.25 26.44
N GLY A 66 7.01 9.33 26.37
CA GLY A 66 7.48 10.09 27.52
C GLY A 66 8.47 9.33 28.42
N GLY A 67 9.21 8.37 27.85
CA GLY A 67 10.14 7.49 28.55
C GLY A 67 9.52 6.21 29.11
N ARG A 68 8.22 5.94 28.85
CA ARG A 68 7.55 4.71 29.29
C ARG A 68 7.74 3.57 28.29
N LEU A 69 7.83 2.36 28.84
CA LEU A 69 7.88 1.11 28.08
C LEU A 69 6.59 0.90 27.27
N ILE A 70 6.69 0.27 26.10
CA ILE A 70 5.59 0.13 25.15
C ILE A 70 4.81 -1.15 25.41
N TYR A 71 5.52 -2.22 25.79
CA TYR A 71 4.99 -3.58 25.94
C TYR A 71 5.16 -4.11 27.37
N ALA A 72 6.13 -3.59 28.11
CA ALA A 72 6.44 -4.02 29.47
C ALA A 72 5.65 -3.32 30.58
N ASP A 73 4.83 -2.30 30.25
CA ASP A 73 3.94 -1.56 31.18
C ASP A 73 2.45 -1.94 31.04
N GLU A 74 2.11 -3.04 30.33
CA GLU A 74 0.73 -3.56 30.25
C GLU A 74 0.42 -4.62 31.33
N PRO A 75 -0.27 -4.26 32.43
CA PRO A 75 -1.31 -5.12 32.95
C PRO A 75 -2.51 -5.02 31.99
N LYS A 76 -3.05 -6.17 31.55
CA LYS A 76 -4.22 -6.31 30.65
C LYS A 76 -5.23 -5.14 30.72
N ALA A 77 -5.10 -4.16 29.82
CA ALA A 77 -5.95 -2.95 29.81
C ALA A 77 -6.34 -2.49 28.40
N HIS A 78 -6.45 -3.41 27.44
CA HIS A 78 -7.26 -3.14 26.24
C HIS A 78 -8.71 -2.84 26.65
N LEU A 79 -9.33 -1.85 25.96
CA LEU A 79 -10.73 -1.42 26.06
C LEU A 79 -11.09 -0.37 27.13
N ALA A 80 -10.29 0.69 27.26
CA ALA A 80 -10.80 2.01 27.67
C ALA A 80 -10.52 3.03 26.56
N GLY A 81 -11.55 3.45 25.83
CA GLY A 81 -11.40 4.42 24.75
C GLY A 81 -11.13 5.83 25.27
N ARG A 82 -10.19 6.56 24.65
CA ARG A 82 -10.09 8.02 24.77
C ARG A 82 -9.50 8.63 23.50
N GLU A 83 -10.36 9.06 22.59
CA GLU A 83 -10.89 10.42 22.42
C GLU A 83 -10.02 11.27 21.47
N ARG A 84 -10.64 11.74 20.38
CA ARG A 84 -10.10 12.81 19.53
C ARG A 84 -9.96 14.09 20.37
N PRO A 85 -8.91 14.91 20.17
CA PRO A 85 -8.90 16.27 20.71
C PRO A 85 -10.04 17.09 20.08
N ALA A 86 -10.80 17.79 20.92
CA ALA A 86 -11.97 18.56 20.51
C ALA A 86 -11.61 19.93 19.93
N ASN A 87 -12.40 20.39 18.95
CA ASN A 87 -12.43 21.77 18.46
C ASN A 87 -13.68 22.47 19.03
N PRO A 88 -13.66 23.76 19.41
CA PRO A 88 -14.64 24.28 20.37
C PRO A 88 -16.00 24.69 19.77
N ILE A 89 -17.04 24.08 20.34
CA ILE A 89 -18.40 24.58 20.64
C ILE A 89 -18.87 25.87 19.95
N LYS A 90 -19.97 25.76 19.17
CA LYS A 90 -21.12 26.70 19.24
C LYS A 90 -22.46 25.95 19.15
N GLN A 91 -23.16 25.91 20.30
CA GLN A 91 -24.62 26.00 20.56
C GLN A 91 -25.60 25.45 19.50
N ALA A 92 -26.35 24.38 19.80
CA ALA A 92 -27.71 24.34 20.41
C ALA A 92 -28.79 24.12 19.32
N THR A 93 -29.87 23.34 19.44
CA THR A 93 -30.87 23.09 20.53
C THR A 93 -31.42 21.63 20.50
N PRO A 94 -32.33 21.19 21.42
CA PRO A 94 -32.44 19.77 21.82
C PRO A 94 -33.70 18.97 21.42
N ALA A 95 -33.59 17.64 21.63
CA ALA A 95 -34.62 16.65 22.03
C ALA A 95 -35.82 16.31 21.11
N VAL A 96 -35.98 15.01 20.80
CA VAL A 96 -37.19 14.17 21.00
C VAL A 96 -36.75 12.70 21.22
N ARG A 97 -37.61 11.90 21.86
CA ARG A 97 -37.39 10.54 22.39
C ARG A 97 -37.62 9.39 21.38
N ASP A 98 -37.28 8.17 21.83
CA ASP A 98 -37.90 6.87 21.54
C ASP A 98 -38.13 6.45 20.07
N ASN A 99 -37.54 5.31 19.66
CA ASN A 99 -38.27 4.04 19.69
C ASN A 99 -37.34 2.82 19.52
N VAL A 100 -37.72 1.67 20.08
CA VAL A 100 -37.05 0.36 19.92
C VAL A 100 -37.97 -0.59 19.19
N VAL A 101 -37.57 -1.13 18.03
CA VAL A 101 -38.18 -2.37 17.48
C VAL A 101 -37.21 -3.15 16.60
N ALA A 102 -37.25 -4.47 16.72
CA ALA A 102 -36.39 -5.41 16.00
C ALA A 102 -37.14 -6.15 14.89
N PHE A 103 -36.51 -6.33 13.72
CA PHE A 103 -36.81 -7.40 12.75
C PHE A 103 -35.48 -7.82 12.08
N LYS A 104 -34.97 -9.06 12.16
CA LYS A 104 -35.47 -10.41 11.80
C LYS A 104 -35.02 -10.83 10.38
N PHE A 105 -34.10 -11.79 10.31
CA PHE A 105 -33.58 -12.42 9.08
C PHE A 105 -34.65 -13.22 8.31
N PRO A 106 -34.52 -13.32 6.97
CA PRO A 106 -35.09 -14.41 6.17
C PRO A 106 -34.01 -15.34 5.55
N ARG A 107 -34.41 -16.60 5.32
CA ARG A 107 -33.68 -17.72 4.67
C ARG A 107 -34.74 -18.70 4.07
N PRO A 108 -34.38 -19.78 3.37
CA PRO A 108 -34.07 -19.92 1.93
C PRO A 108 -35.13 -20.72 1.12
N ALA A 109 -34.96 -20.82 -0.21
CA ALA A 109 -35.36 -21.91 -1.14
C ALA A 109 -35.19 -21.39 -2.60
N GLN A 110 -35.03 -22.16 -3.69
CA GLN A 110 -34.89 -23.60 -3.97
C GLN A 110 -34.21 -23.76 -5.36
N ALA A 111 -33.81 -24.98 -5.76
CA ALA A 111 -33.28 -25.28 -7.10
C ALA A 111 -34.20 -26.27 -7.87
N PRO A 112 -34.30 -26.18 -9.22
CA PRO A 112 -34.97 -27.19 -10.06
C PRO A 112 -33.98 -28.09 -10.88
N PRO A 113 -34.44 -29.25 -11.40
CA PRO A 113 -33.58 -30.31 -11.97
C PRO A 113 -33.53 -30.40 -13.53
N MET A 114 -32.81 -31.41 -14.04
CA MET A 114 -32.50 -31.69 -15.45
C MET A 114 -33.68 -32.18 -16.34
N GLU A 115 -33.71 -31.75 -17.60
CA GLU A 115 -33.95 -32.51 -18.86
C GLU A 115 -33.90 -31.53 -20.08
N THR A 116 -33.63 -31.86 -21.36
CA THR A 116 -33.14 -33.08 -22.07
C THR A 116 -32.20 -32.65 -23.23
N ILE A 117 -31.82 -33.55 -24.18
CA ILE A 117 -31.07 -33.25 -25.42
C ILE A 117 -31.84 -33.72 -26.66
N PRO A 118 -31.81 -32.98 -27.79
CA PRO A 118 -31.75 -33.61 -29.12
C PRO A 118 -30.55 -33.13 -30.01
N PRO A 119 -30.12 -33.95 -31.00
CA PRO A 119 -28.88 -33.76 -31.79
C PRO A 119 -29.07 -32.97 -33.14
N PRO A 120 -28.01 -32.72 -33.96
CA PRO A 120 -27.97 -31.61 -34.92
C PRO A 120 -28.20 -31.98 -36.41
N PRO A 121 -28.29 -30.97 -37.29
CA PRO A 121 -27.91 -31.10 -38.70
C PRO A 121 -26.61 -30.34 -39.05
N THR A 122 -25.80 -30.96 -39.89
CA THR A 122 -24.52 -30.47 -40.44
C THR A 122 -24.74 -29.56 -41.67
N LEU A 123 -23.65 -28.90 -42.11
CA LEU A 123 -23.29 -28.34 -43.44
C LEU A 123 -23.04 -26.82 -43.41
N THR A 124 -22.07 -26.19 -44.09
CA THR A 124 -20.80 -26.51 -44.78
C THR A 124 -20.42 -25.21 -45.54
N SER A 125 -19.13 -25.00 -45.81
CA SER A 125 -18.54 -23.90 -46.64
C SER A 125 -18.49 -22.50 -46.01
N ARG A 126 -17.31 -21.89 -45.81
CA ARG A 126 -16.17 -21.59 -46.72
C ARG A 126 -16.43 -20.34 -47.58
N ASN A 127 -15.84 -19.21 -47.21
CA ASN A 127 -15.03 -18.48 -48.19
C ASN A 127 -13.87 -17.70 -47.57
N THR A 128 -12.76 -17.69 -48.30
CA THR A 128 -11.53 -16.94 -48.02
C THR A 128 -11.63 -15.51 -48.54
N SER A 129 -11.12 -14.55 -47.77
CA SER A 129 -10.51 -13.33 -48.32
C SER A 129 -9.27 -12.98 -47.52
N ALA A 130 -8.10 -13.34 -48.07
CA ALA A 130 -6.86 -12.73 -47.65
C ALA A 130 -6.77 -11.33 -48.26
N SER A 131 -6.60 -10.31 -47.42
CA SER A 131 -6.05 -9.02 -47.84
C SER A 131 -4.86 -8.66 -46.96
N VAL A 132 -3.70 -9.07 -47.49
CA VAL A 132 -2.41 -8.39 -47.44
C VAL A 132 -2.26 -7.16 -46.53
N MET A 133 -1.28 -7.27 -45.63
CA MET A 133 -0.25 -6.27 -45.34
C MET A 133 -0.64 -4.78 -45.32
N SER A 134 -0.67 -4.21 -44.11
CA SER A 134 0.12 -3.01 -43.79
C SER A 134 0.32 -2.88 -42.27
N ALA A 135 1.47 -3.36 -41.79
CA ALA A 135 2.13 -2.78 -40.62
C ALA A 135 2.84 -1.48 -41.11
N PRO A 136 3.05 -0.43 -40.29
CA PRO A 136 3.51 -0.54 -38.91
C PRO A 136 2.59 0.06 -37.82
N THR A 137 2.49 -0.65 -36.71
CA THR A 137 1.83 -0.29 -35.43
C THR A 137 2.48 0.89 -34.69
N HIS A 138 3.56 1.49 -35.22
CA HIS A 138 4.41 2.46 -34.51
C HIS A 138 3.70 3.73 -34.02
N ALA A 139 2.64 4.19 -34.70
CA ALA A 139 1.92 5.40 -34.28
C ALA A 139 1.19 5.25 -32.92
N ALA A 140 0.74 4.03 -32.59
CA ALA A 140 0.08 3.75 -31.32
C ALA A 140 1.09 3.70 -30.16
N GLU A 141 2.23 3.02 -30.34
CA GLU A 141 3.30 2.94 -29.33
C GLU A 141 3.92 4.31 -29.02
N ASP A 142 4.09 5.18 -30.02
CA ASP A 142 4.54 6.56 -29.78
C ASP A 142 3.47 7.42 -29.10
N ALA A 143 2.19 7.29 -29.47
CA ALA A 143 1.10 8.02 -28.82
C ALA A 143 0.93 7.59 -27.34
N ILE A 144 0.99 6.29 -27.08
CA ILE A 144 0.99 5.69 -25.75
C ILE A 144 2.21 6.17 -24.95
N SER A 145 3.41 6.07 -25.54
CA SER A 145 4.65 6.55 -24.91
C SER A 145 4.61 8.04 -24.60
N ASN A 146 4.01 8.87 -25.48
CA ASN A 146 3.90 10.30 -25.26
C ASN A 146 2.82 10.66 -24.23
N GLY A 147 1.71 9.92 -24.17
CA GLY A 147 0.72 10.02 -23.09
C GLY A 147 1.32 9.66 -21.73
N VAL A 148 2.08 8.55 -21.66
CA VAL A 148 2.80 8.14 -20.45
C VAL A 148 3.84 9.18 -20.06
N LYS A 149 4.70 9.65 -20.98
CA LYS A 149 5.68 10.73 -20.73
C LYS A 149 5.01 12.00 -20.22
N SER A 150 3.85 12.39 -20.76
CA SER A 150 3.08 13.57 -20.31
C SER A 150 2.57 13.43 -18.88
N LEU A 151 2.04 12.25 -18.52
CA LEU A 151 1.66 11.96 -17.13
C LEU A 151 2.89 11.93 -16.20
N LEU A 152 4.03 11.40 -16.64
CA LEU A 152 5.30 11.43 -15.89
C LEU A 152 5.83 12.87 -15.65
N VAL A 153 5.56 13.83 -16.55
CA VAL A 153 5.86 15.25 -16.34
C VAL A 153 5.03 15.85 -15.19
N THR A 154 3.84 15.32 -14.92
CA THR A 154 2.98 15.76 -13.79
C THR A 154 3.64 15.47 -12.43
N ALA A 155 4.57 14.51 -12.37
CA ALA A 155 5.35 14.22 -11.16
C ALA A 155 6.36 15.33 -10.77
N LYS A 156 6.62 16.31 -11.66
CA LYS A 156 7.42 17.56 -11.54
C LYS A 156 8.82 17.52 -10.90
N GLY A 157 8.99 16.86 -9.74
CA GLY A 157 10.28 16.49 -9.13
C GLY A 157 10.54 14.97 -9.11
N LEU A 158 9.51 14.13 -9.01
CA LEU A 158 9.64 12.66 -8.93
C LEU A 158 9.69 11.96 -10.30
N ARG A 159 9.93 12.70 -11.38
CA ARG A 159 9.97 12.15 -12.74
C ARG A 159 11.04 11.06 -12.93
N PRO A 160 12.30 11.20 -12.46
CA PRO A 160 13.31 10.14 -12.60
C PRO A 160 12.91 8.87 -11.84
N LEU A 161 12.28 9.02 -10.67
CA LEU A 161 11.75 7.90 -9.89
C LEU A 161 10.62 7.19 -10.63
N ALA A 162 9.69 7.95 -11.23
CA ALA A 162 8.58 7.38 -11.99
C ALA A 162 9.05 6.65 -13.26
N GLU A 163 10.04 7.19 -13.97
CA GLU A 163 10.70 6.51 -15.10
C GLU A 163 11.47 5.26 -14.65
N HIS A 164 12.08 5.27 -13.45
CA HIS A 164 12.74 4.08 -12.88
C HIS A 164 11.72 3.00 -12.51
N ILE A 165 10.61 3.36 -11.85
CA ILE A 165 9.51 2.45 -11.50
C ILE A 165 8.92 1.76 -12.74
N VAL A 166 8.66 2.51 -13.82
CA VAL A 166 8.15 1.91 -15.07
C VAL A 166 9.14 0.89 -15.64
N LYS A 167 10.45 1.17 -15.60
CA LYS A 167 11.50 0.21 -16.01
C LYS A 167 11.55 -1.02 -15.08
N GLU A 168 11.39 -0.85 -13.77
CA GLU A 168 11.41 -1.98 -12.83
C GLU A 168 10.15 -2.84 -12.93
N ILE A 169 8.96 -2.26 -13.20
CA ILE A 169 7.74 -3.02 -13.52
C ILE A 169 7.94 -3.81 -14.81
N ALA A 170 8.51 -3.21 -15.86
CA ALA A 170 8.80 -3.89 -17.12
C ALA A 170 9.86 -5.02 -16.98
N ARG A 171 10.81 -4.88 -16.04
CA ARG A 171 11.76 -5.94 -15.67
C ARG A 171 11.11 -7.07 -14.87
N ALA A 172 10.20 -6.74 -13.95
CA ALA A 172 9.50 -7.72 -13.11
C ALA A 172 8.48 -8.53 -13.91
N VAL A 173 7.87 -7.95 -14.95
CA VAL A 173 6.85 -8.60 -15.80
C VAL A 173 7.22 -8.41 -17.28
N PRO A 174 8.04 -9.30 -17.86
CA PRO A 174 8.38 -9.26 -19.27
C PRO A 174 7.13 -9.41 -20.14
N GLY A 175 6.82 -8.39 -20.94
CA GLY A 175 5.57 -8.31 -21.72
C GLY A 175 4.47 -7.41 -21.13
N ALA A 176 4.75 -6.68 -20.04
CA ALA A 176 3.87 -5.61 -19.56
C ALA A 176 3.74 -4.47 -20.58
N ASN A 177 2.51 -4.25 -21.06
CA ASN A 177 2.13 -3.06 -21.82
C ASN A 177 1.75 -1.94 -20.85
N PHE A 178 2.05 -0.69 -21.20
CA PHE A 178 1.75 0.48 -20.36
C PHE A 178 0.81 1.44 -21.09
N SER A 179 -0.40 1.63 -20.58
CA SER A 179 -1.46 2.44 -21.20
C SER A 179 -1.72 3.72 -20.39
N ALA A 180 -1.65 4.89 -21.03
CA ALA A 180 -1.97 6.17 -20.38
C ALA A 180 -3.50 6.36 -20.27
N ARG A 181 -4.05 6.20 -19.06
CA ARG A 181 -5.46 6.45 -18.72
C ARG A 181 -5.55 7.56 -17.68
N ALA A 182 -5.33 8.81 -18.12
CA ALA A 182 -5.20 9.98 -17.25
C ALA A 182 -6.27 10.03 -16.13
N PRO A 183 -5.90 10.24 -14.86
CA PRO A 183 -4.57 10.64 -14.36
C PRO A 183 -3.57 9.47 -14.14
N LEU A 184 -3.90 8.25 -14.59
CA LEU A 184 -3.15 7.02 -14.31
C LEU A 184 -2.34 6.51 -15.51
N ILE A 185 -1.29 5.75 -15.21
CA ILE A 185 -0.55 4.91 -16.16
C ILE A 185 -0.83 3.46 -15.75
N VAL A 186 -1.58 2.72 -16.55
CA VAL A 186 -1.99 1.33 -16.24
C VAL A 186 -1.02 0.35 -16.88
N ALA A 187 -0.54 -0.63 -16.13
CA ALA A 187 0.27 -1.74 -16.64
C ALA A 187 -0.62 -2.98 -16.82
N GLU A 188 -0.54 -3.60 -18.01
CA GLU A 188 -1.45 -4.61 -18.52
C GLU A 188 -0.66 -5.81 -19.10
N ALA A 189 -0.89 -7.02 -18.58
CA ALA A 189 -0.31 -8.27 -19.09
C ALA A 189 -1.02 -9.54 -18.52
N PRO A 190 -1.89 -10.23 -19.28
CA PRO A 190 -2.73 -9.71 -20.38
C PRO A 190 -3.92 -8.87 -19.85
N GLN A 191 -4.19 -8.89 -18.54
CA GLN A 191 -5.14 -8.00 -17.87
C GLN A 191 -4.40 -6.86 -17.14
N ALA A 192 -5.13 -5.80 -16.77
CA ALA A 192 -4.60 -4.73 -15.93
C ALA A 192 -4.28 -5.25 -14.52
N PHE A 193 -3.01 -5.18 -14.11
CA PHE A 193 -2.54 -5.69 -12.81
C PHE A 193 -2.05 -4.59 -11.86
N VAL A 194 -1.60 -3.46 -12.42
CA VAL A 194 -1.06 -2.30 -11.69
C VAL A 194 -1.50 -1.00 -12.35
N ALA A 195 -1.71 0.06 -11.58
CA ALA A 195 -1.85 1.43 -12.06
C ALA A 195 -0.97 2.40 -11.26
N LEU A 196 -0.10 3.14 -11.93
CA LEU A 196 0.73 4.20 -11.36
C LEU A 196 0.00 5.55 -11.47
N TRP A 197 -0.14 6.25 -10.35
CA TRP A 197 -0.58 7.64 -10.28
C TRP A 197 0.63 8.55 -10.01
N PRO A 198 1.14 9.27 -11.03
CA PRO A 198 2.18 10.27 -10.83
C PRO A 198 1.60 11.54 -10.18
N ASN A 199 2.08 11.87 -8.98
CA ASN A 199 1.76 13.11 -8.27
C ASN A 199 3.06 13.85 -7.92
N ALA A 200 3.01 15.17 -7.81
CA ALA A 200 4.17 16.05 -7.62
C ALA A 200 4.89 15.87 -6.26
N LYS A 201 4.25 15.20 -5.28
CA LYS A 201 4.83 14.93 -3.95
C LYS A 201 5.17 13.47 -3.67
N MET A 202 4.49 12.52 -4.32
CA MET A 202 4.60 11.09 -4.01
C MET A 202 3.99 10.28 -5.15
N LEU A 203 4.62 9.19 -5.57
CA LEU A 203 4.07 8.29 -6.57
C LEU A 203 3.22 7.23 -5.86
N LYS A 204 2.00 6.98 -6.35
CA LYS A 204 1.11 5.96 -5.79
C LYS A 204 0.94 4.84 -6.81
N ILE A 205 1.25 3.62 -6.42
CA ILE A 205 1.10 2.44 -7.25
C ILE A 205 -0.04 1.61 -6.69
N TYR A 206 -1.10 1.48 -7.46
CA TYR A 206 -2.28 0.67 -7.17
C TYR A 206 -2.10 -0.72 -7.81
N GLY A 207 -2.57 -1.77 -7.16
CA GLY A 207 -2.46 -3.14 -7.68
C GLY A 207 -2.99 -4.18 -6.70
N ASN A 208 -2.95 -5.46 -7.08
CA ASN A 208 -3.33 -6.57 -6.19
C ASN A 208 -2.11 -7.21 -5.50
N PHE A 209 -1.48 -6.45 -4.59
CA PHE A 209 -0.23 -6.86 -3.94
C PHE A 209 -0.37 -7.99 -2.91
N GLY A 210 -1.58 -8.25 -2.42
CA GLY A 210 -1.86 -9.25 -1.37
C GLY A 210 -2.37 -8.58 -0.10
N ALA A 211 -2.18 -9.22 1.05
CA ALA A 211 -2.63 -8.67 2.33
C ALA A 211 -1.96 -7.32 2.63
N ALA A 212 -2.76 -6.31 2.97
CA ALA A 212 -2.25 -5.02 3.43
C ALA A 212 -1.58 -5.20 4.80
N ASP A 213 -0.26 -5.07 4.84
CA ASP A 213 0.57 -5.11 6.04
C ASP A 213 0.63 -3.76 6.77
N GLY A 214 0.13 -2.69 6.13
CA GLY A 214 0.09 -1.33 6.68
C GLY A 214 1.44 -0.62 6.76
N THR A 215 2.56 -1.35 6.61
CA THR A 215 3.91 -0.78 6.57
C THR A 215 4.30 -0.38 5.16
N ARG A 216 3.91 -1.18 4.15
CA ARG A 216 4.23 -0.92 2.74
C ARG A 216 3.02 -1.02 1.81
N ILE A 217 2.17 -2.00 2.01
CA ILE A 217 0.90 -2.18 1.29
C ILE A 217 -0.21 -1.60 2.16
N THR A 218 -0.83 -0.54 1.66
CA THR A 218 -2.00 0.11 2.27
C THR A 218 -3.25 -0.22 1.48
N ILE A 219 -4.43 -0.03 2.09
CA ILE A 219 -5.70 -0.07 1.35
C ILE A 219 -5.70 1.11 0.35
N ALA A 220 -6.21 0.88 -0.86
CA ALA A 220 -6.17 1.89 -1.90
C ALA A 220 -7.03 3.13 -1.58
N GLU A 221 -6.41 4.30 -1.65
CA GLU A 221 -7.12 5.58 -1.51
C GLU A 221 -7.83 5.98 -2.81
N PRO A 222 -9.02 6.61 -2.73
CA PRO A 222 -9.76 7.07 -3.90
C PRO A 222 -9.00 8.14 -4.70
N ILE A 223 -8.96 7.99 -6.01
CA ILE A 223 -8.25 8.89 -6.92
C ILE A 223 -9.21 9.96 -7.40
N MET A 224 -8.97 11.23 -7.06
CA MET A 224 -9.81 12.36 -7.47
C MET A 224 -11.31 12.18 -7.18
N LYS A 225 -11.65 11.56 -6.04
CA LYS A 225 -13.02 11.16 -5.61
C LYS A 225 -13.66 10.00 -6.38
N ALA A 226 -12.98 9.40 -7.36
CA ALA A 226 -13.38 8.13 -7.96
C ALA A 226 -12.90 6.94 -7.11
N ALA A 227 -13.59 5.80 -7.22
CA ALA A 227 -13.16 4.55 -6.62
C ALA A 227 -11.78 4.13 -7.18
N PRO A 228 -10.88 3.56 -6.37
CA PRO A 228 -9.58 3.11 -6.85
C PRO A 228 -9.72 1.92 -7.80
N PRO A 229 -8.86 1.79 -8.83
CA PRO A 229 -8.92 0.69 -9.80
C PRO A 229 -8.50 -0.66 -9.22
N PHE A 230 -7.83 -0.67 -8.07
CA PHE A 230 -7.34 -1.87 -7.39
C PHE A 230 -7.54 -1.72 -5.86
N PRO A 231 -7.64 -2.83 -5.11
CA PRO A 231 -7.91 -2.80 -3.67
C PRO A 231 -6.72 -2.29 -2.82
N HIS A 232 -5.49 -2.39 -3.31
CA HIS A 232 -4.29 -2.05 -2.55
C HIS A 232 -3.44 -0.98 -3.24
N MET A 233 -2.66 -0.24 -2.44
CA MET A 233 -1.79 0.84 -2.86
C MET A 233 -0.45 0.77 -2.13
N ILE A 234 0.63 1.04 -2.86
CA ILE A 234 1.98 1.30 -2.35
C ILE A 234 2.31 2.77 -2.63
N ALA A 235 2.75 3.49 -1.60
CA ALA A 235 3.24 4.86 -1.71
C ALA A 235 4.77 4.84 -1.86
N LEU A 236 5.30 5.57 -2.85
CA LEU A 236 6.73 5.69 -3.13
C LEU A 236 7.13 7.15 -3.34
N ASP A 237 8.00 7.65 -2.47
CA ASP A 237 8.64 8.96 -2.53
C ASP A 237 10.15 8.88 -2.83
N ASP A 238 10.81 7.75 -2.49
CA ASP A 238 12.24 7.50 -2.70
C ASP A 238 12.50 6.27 -3.60
N ALA A 239 13.58 6.30 -4.40
CA ALA A 239 14.08 5.19 -5.21
C ALA A 239 14.57 3.98 -4.40
N ARG A 240 14.99 4.20 -3.15
CA ARG A 240 15.38 3.14 -2.20
C ARG A 240 14.22 2.20 -1.86
N LEU A 241 12.99 2.64 -2.05
CA LEU A 241 11.77 1.84 -1.91
C LEU A 241 11.45 1.02 -3.19
N VAL A 242 12.39 0.90 -4.13
CA VAL A 242 12.28 0.09 -5.35
C VAL A 242 13.29 -1.07 -5.28
N ASP A 243 13.20 -1.86 -4.21
CA ASP A 243 14.05 -3.03 -3.92
C ASP A 243 13.48 -4.35 -4.46
N GLN A 244 14.10 -5.48 -4.10
CA GLN A 244 13.65 -6.80 -4.57
C GLN A 244 12.22 -7.14 -4.13
N ASN A 245 11.83 -6.79 -2.90
CA ASN A 245 10.47 -7.03 -2.40
C ASN A 245 9.43 -6.27 -3.23
N PHE A 246 9.76 -5.05 -3.70
CA PHE A 246 8.90 -4.36 -4.66
C PHE A 246 8.67 -5.17 -5.93
N ARG A 247 9.75 -5.69 -6.55
CA ARG A 247 9.65 -6.53 -7.76
C ARG A 247 8.82 -7.81 -7.51
N ASP A 248 9.02 -8.46 -6.37
CA ASP A 248 8.27 -9.67 -6.00
C ASP A 248 6.77 -9.37 -5.80
N LEU A 249 6.42 -8.20 -5.24
CA LEU A 249 5.03 -7.73 -5.13
C LEU A 249 4.41 -7.41 -6.50
N ILE A 250 5.15 -6.78 -7.42
CA ILE A 250 4.68 -6.51 -8.79
C ILE A 250 4.44 -7.84 -9.54
N HIS A 251 5.38 -8.78 -9.47
CA HIS A 251 5.25 -10.10 -10.09
C HIS A 251 4.08 -10.90 -9.49
N GLY A 252 3.91 -10.86 -8.16
CA GLY A 252 2.78 -11.46 -7.46
C GLY A 252 1.44 -10.84 -7.85
N ALA A 253 1.37 -9.52 -8.08
CA ALA A 253 0.18 -8.85 -8.58
C ALA A 253 -0.17 -9.27 -10.03
N ALA A 254 0.82 -9.36 -10.92
CA ALA A 254 0.64 -9.85 -12.29
C ALA A 254 0.18 -11.32 -12.33
N THR A 255 0.78 -12.18 -11.50
CA THR A 255 0.36 -13.59 -11.36
C THR A 255 -1.10 -13.69 -10.93
N ARG A 256 -1.55 -12.87 -9.97
CA ARG A 256 -2.94 -12.84 -9.50
C ARG A 256 -3.95 -12.22 -10.47
N ALA A 257 -3.49 -11.42 -11.44
CA ALA A 257 -4.34 -10.84 -12.48
C ALA A 257 -4.52 -11.78 -13.70
N ASN A 258 -3.82 -12.91 -13.72
CA ASN A 258 -3.82 -13.90 -14.79
C ASN A 258 -4.42 -15.26 -14.36
N ILE A 259 -5.12 -15.29 -13.21
CA ILE A 259 -5.84 -16.42 -12.62
C ILE A 259 -7.33 -16.02 -12.51
#